data_AF-A0A2E9NIA7-F1
#
_entry.id   AF-A0A2E9NIA7-F1
#
_cell.length_a   1.000
_cell.length_b   1.000
_cell.length_c   1.000
_cell.angle_alpha   90.00
_cell.angle_beta   90.00
_cell.angle_gamma   90.00
#
_symmetry.space_group_name_H-M   'P 1'
#
loop_
_entity.id
_entity.type
_entity.pdbx_description
1 polymer ?
#
loop_
_entity_poly.entity_id
_entity_poly.type
_entity_poly.pdbx_seq_one_letter_code
_entity_poly.pdbx_strand_id
1 'polypeptide(L)' 'MSWMQLPPHHPAAQFVGTLTEPVLAPIRRVLPPMGGLDLSPMILLIGLQFLRRLFMV' A
#
# COMPACT_ATOMS: atom_id res chain seq x y z
N MET A 1 4.07 -10.30 -6.78
CA MET A 1 3.24 -9.82 -7.90
C MET A 1 2.13 -8.95 -7.31
N SER A 2 2.37 -7.64 -7.11
CA SER A 2 1.31 -6.80 -6.56
C SER A 2 0.05 -6.89 -7.42
N TRP A 3 -1.12 -7.04 -6.79
CA TRP A 3 -2.43 -7.01 -7.45
C TRP A 3 -2.66 -5.69 -8.20
N MET A 4 -2.03 -4.62 -7.70
CA MET A 4 -1.78 -3.41 -8.47
C MET A 4 -0.48 -3.57 -9.23
N GLN A 5 -0.55 -4.28 -10.37
CA GLN A 5 0.51 -4.22 -11.37
C GLN A 5 0.48 -2.84 -12.01
N LEU A 6 1.11 -1.88 -11.35
CA LEU A 6 1.36 -0.57 -11.94
C LEU A 6 2.32 -0.77 -13.13
N PRO A 7 2.02 -0.24 -14.33
CA PRO A 7 2.91 -0.37 -15.48
C PRO A 7 4.32 0.11 -15.09
N PRO A 8 5.36 -0.73 -15.21
CA PRO A 8 6.69 -0.38 -14.73
C PRO A 8 7.26 0.88 -15.39
N HIS A 9 6.69 1.35 -16.49
CA HIS A 9 7.18 2.49 -17.27
C HIS A 9 6.44 3.81 -16.98
N HIS A 10 5.51 3.84 -16.02
CA HIS A 10 4.81 5.08 -15.67
C HIS A 10 5.53 5.81 -14.51
N PRO A 11 6.18 6.97 -14.76
CA PRO A 11 7.04 7.63 -13.77
C PRO A 11 6.29 8.04 -12.50
N ALA A 12 5.02 8.46 -12.62
CA ALA A 12 4.21 8.79 -11.45
C ALA A 12 3.90 7.56 -10.59
N ALA A 13 3.76 6.38 -11.21
CA ALA A 13 3.47 5.16 -10.46
C ALA A 13 4.70 4.66 -9.68
N GLN A 14 5.89 4.77 -10.29
CA GLN A 14 7.14 4.50 -9.58
C GLN A 14 7.34 5.46 -8.43
N PHE A 15 7.12 6.76 -8.65
CA PHE A 15 7.26 7.78 -7.62
C PHE A 15 6.35 7.51 -6.42
N VAL A 16 5.07 7.22 -6.64
CA VAL A 16 4.12 6.86 -5.58
C VAL A 16 4.54 5.56 -4.89
N GLY A 17 4.99 4.55 -5.65
CA GLY A 17 5.52 3.31 -5.09
C GLY A 17 6.68 3.55 -4.14
N THR A 18 7.70 4.30 -4.56
CA THR A 18 8.87 4.63 -3.74
C THR A 18 8.51 5.41 -2.49
N LEU A 19 7.56 6.35 -2.58
CA LEU A 19 7.09 7.11 -1.42
C LEU A 19 6.29 6.27 -0.43
N THR A 20 5.51 5.31 -0.92
CA THR A 20 4.65 4.46 -0.07
C THR A 20 5.36 3.24 0.48
N GLU A 21 6.45 2.79 -0.16
CA GLU A 21 7.24 1.62 0.24
C GLU A 21 7.69 1.61 1.72
N PRO A 22 8.18 2.70 2.34
CA PRO A 22 8.54 2.66 3.77
C PRO A 22 7.36 2.37 4.70
N VAL A 23 6.13 2.71 4.27
CA VAL A 23 4.90 2.44 5.03
C VAL A 23 4.32 1.06 4.68
N LEU A 24 4.43 0.64 3.41
CA LEU A 24 3.95 -0.67 2.95
C LEU A 24 4.84 -1.82 3.44
N ALA A 25 6.15 -1.62 3.55
CA ALA A 25 7.11 -2.63 4.00
C ALA A 25 6.78 -3.23 5.39
N PRO A 26 6.49 -2.46 6.45
CA PRO A 26 6.07 -3.02 7.73
C PRO A 26 4.69 -3.70 7.64
N ILE A 27 3.76 -3.17 6.86
CA ILE A 27 2.43 -3.80 6.66
C ILE A 27 2.58 -5.18 6.02
N ARG A 28 3.46 -5.32 5.02
CA ARG A 28 3.78 -6.59 4.36
C ARG A 28 4.43 -7.62 5.30
N ARG A 29 5.14 -7.17 6.34
CA ARG A 29 5.73 -8.08 7.36
C ARG A 29 4.70 -8.64 8.32
N VAL A 30 3.62 -7.90 8.57
CA VAL A 30 2.50 -8.35 9.42
C VAL A 30 1.54 -9.25 8.64
N LEU A 31 1.38 -8.99 7.34
CA LEU A 31 0.50 -9.80 6.50
C LEU A 31 1.11 -11.17 6.21
N PRO A 32 0.31 -12.26 6.29
CA PRO A 32 0.76 -13.56 5.86
C PRO A 32 1.04 -13.55 4.34
N PRO A 33 1.99 -14.36 3.86
CA PRO A 33 2.34 -14.42 2.44
C PRO A 33 1.15 -14.91 1.60
N MET A 34 0.47 -14.00 0.91
CA MET A 34 -0.74 -14.30 0.12
C MET A 34 -0.44 -14.72 -1.32
N GLY A 35 0.46 -15.69 -1.51
CA GLY A 35 0.70 -16.28 -2.84
C GLY A 35 1.14 -15.28 -3.92
N GLY A 36 1.78 -14.19 -3.51
CA GLY A 36 2.25 -13.13 -4.41
C GLY A 36 1.36 -11.90 -4.50
N LEU A 37 0.11 -11.94 -3.99
CA LEU A 37 -0.84 -10.83 -3.94
C LEU A 37 -0.47 -9.83 -2.85
N ASP A 38 -0.23 -8.57 -3.21
CA ASP A 38 0.16 -7.53 -2.25
C ASP A 38 -1.03 -6.71 -1.73
N LEU A 39 -1.73 -7.16 -0.68
CA LEU A 39 -2.85 -6.41 -0.10
C LEU A 39 -2.44 -5.20 0.76
N SER A 40 -1.14 -4.95 0.94
CA SER A 40 -0.66 -3.85 1.78
C SER A 40 -1.20 -2.46 1.39
N PRO A 41 -1.43 -2.12 0.11
CA PRO A 41 -1.99 -0.81 -0.24
C PRO A 41 -3.45 -0.65 0.17
N MET A 42 -4.23 -1.74 0.14
CA MET A 42 -5.62 -1.72 0.59
C MET A 42 -5.68 -1.42 2.10
N ILE A 43 -4.81 -2.08 2.87
CA ILE A 43 -4.71 -1.85 4.31
C ILE A 43 -4.27 -0.42 4.61
N LEU A 44 -3.31 0.11 3.85
CA LEU A 44 -2.88 1.49 3.99
C LEU A 44 -4.05 2.47 3.76
N LEU A 45 -4.86 2.26 2.72
CA LEU A 45 -6.04 3.10 2.43
C LEU A 45 -7.10 3.00 3.52
N ILE A 46 -7.40 1.80 4.01
CA ILE A 46 -8.35 1.58 5.12
C ILE A 46 -7.85 2.27 6.39
N GLY A 47 -6.57 2.12 6.72
CA GLY A 47 -5.95 2.77 7.86
C GLY A 47 -6.01 4.30 7.75
N LEU A 48 -5.75 4.85 6.57
CA LEU A 48 -5.83 6.30 6.32
C LEU A 48 -7.27 6.82 6.48
N GLN A 49 -8.27 6.07 5.99
CA GLN A 49 -9.68 6.43 6.14
C GLN A 49 -10.13 6.36 7.60
N PHE A 50 -9.66 5.36 8.35
CA PHE A 50 -9.91 5.24 9.78
C PHE A 50 -9.29 6.41 10.55
N LEU A 51 -8.03 6.72 10.25
CA LEU A 51 -7.30 7.83 10.86
C LEU A 51 -7.98 9.18 10.56
N ARG A 52 -8.41 9.39 9.32
CA ARG A 52 -9.19 10.55 8.91
C ARG A 52 -10.49 10.66 9.72
N ARG A 53 -11.24 9.57 9.87
CA ARG A 53 -12.46 9.58 10.69
C ARG A 53 -12.16 9.89 12.15
N LEU A 54 -11.07 9.35 12.70
CA LEU A 54 -10.69 9.58 14.09
C LEU A 54 -10.34 11.05 14.38
N PHE A 55 -9.65 11.72 13.45
CA PHE A 55 -9.28 13.14 13.59
C PHE A 55 -10.37 14.13 13.14
N MET A 56 -11.34 13.68 12.34
CA MET A 56 -12.42 14.49 11.78
C MET A 56 -13.76 14.23 12.49
N VAL A 57 -13.69 13.70 13.71
CA VAL A 57 -14.73 13.60 14.74
C VAL A 57 -14.42 14.64 15.80
#